data_AF-A0A0C9Y6F6-F1
#
_entry.id   AF-A0A0C9Y6F6-F1
#
_cell.length_a   1.000
_cell.length_b   1.000
_cell.length_c   1.000
_cell.angle_alpha   90.00
_cell.angle_beta   90.00
_cell.angle_gamma   90.00
#
_symmetry.space_group_name_H-M   'P 1'
#
loop_
_entity.id
_entity.type
_entity.pdbx_description
1 polymer ?
#
loop_
_entity_poly.entity_id
_entity_poly.type
_entity_poly.pdbx_seq_one_letter_code
_entity_poly.pdbx_strand_id
1 'polypeptide(L)'
;MFGQPFYNNPYQSAGYCYVPASWAYPPTDSGWLHALANQRRCRHQWLPDEDDGSKEEWEYNQLRPQEHLYLDARKRKVTLKRKEREEHVAREQAARRNQVLEEHMMCQGLECEELHHEAASRIQHQYRIHRSLHSIHSLESQFQTLKKRFVFPSSIDFQSSSCPDGVLMVPIKHSSSGTQNDMSSDGDLDTRLAYTARNHALHVHMDSMDKLLMKLDGVESWGNEGVRKRRREPQRCGEDD
;
A
#
# COMPACT_ATOMS: atom_id res chain seq x y z
N MET A 1 -33.79 7.71 -33.82
CA MET A 1 -32.48 7.90 -34.46
C MET A 1 -31.68 6.63 -34.23
N PHE A 2 -31.59 5.77 -35.23
CA PHE A 2 -30.91 4.47 -35.14
C PHE A 2 -29.48 4.64 -35.65
N GLY A 3 -28.50 4.41 -34.78
CA GLY A 3 -27.08 4.43 -35.12
C GLY A 3 -26.66 3.11 -35.77
N GLN A 4 -26.02 3.18 -36.93
CA GLN A 4 -25.44 2.02 -37.61
C GLN A 4 -24.05 1.68 -37.03
N PRO A 5 -23.70 0.39 -36.89
CA PRO A 5 -22.37 -0.03 -36.46
C PRO A 5 -21.38 0.03 -37.63
N PHE A 6 -20.25 0.70 -37.42
CA PHE A 6 -19.11 0.69 -38.32
C PHE A 6 -18.41 -0.68 -38.26
N TYR A 7 -18.45 -1.42 -39.37
CA TYR A 7 -17.61 -2.60 -39.56
C TYR A 7 -16.20 -2.15 -39.92
N ASN A 8 -15.29 -2.23 -38.95
CA ASN A 8 -13.85 -2.15 -39.22
C ASN A 8 -13.43 -3.41 -39.98
N ASN A 9 -12.99 -3.22 -41.22
CA ASN A 9 -12.47 -4.27 -42.09
C ASN A 9 -10.95 -4.39 -41.87
N PRO A 10 -10.44 -5.44 -41.20
CA PRO A 10 -9.04 -5.55 -40.82
C PRO A 10 -8.10 -5.93 -41.99
N TYR A 11 -8.59 -6.04 -43.22
CA TYR A 11 -7.81 -6.57 -44.36
C TYR A 11 -7.30 -5.54 -45.37
N GLN A 12 -7.46 -4.23 -45.14
CA GLN A 12 -7.15 -3.22 -46.17
C GLN A 12 -5.74 -2.61 -46.16
N SER A 13 -4.76 -3.18 -45.46
CA SER A 13 -3.38 -2.64 -45.51
C SER A 13 -2.30 -3.72 -45.45
N ALA A 14 -2.38 -4.71 -46.33
CA ALA A 14 -1.24 -5.57 -46.63
C ALA A 14 -0.54 -5.05 -47.89
N GLY A 15 0.35 -4.07 -47.70
CA GLY A 15 1.34 -3.72 -48.71
C GLY A 15 2.21 -4.94 -48.98
N TYR A 16 2.14 -5.46 -50.22
CA TYR A 16 3.02 -6.52 -50.69
C TYR A 16 4.44 -5.96 -50.82
N CYS A 17 5.24 -6.10 -49.76
CA CYS A 17 6.68 -5.92 -49.83
C CYS A 17 7.27 -7.15 -50.53
N TYR A 18 7.77 -6.95 -51.75
CA TYR A 18 8.58 -7.92 -52.47
C TYR A 18 9.82 -8.24 -51.63
N VAL A 19 9.89 -9.46 -51.06
CA VAL A 19 11.08 -9.93 -50.37
C VAL A 19 12.02 -10.52 -51.42
N PRO A 20 13.26 -10.01 -51.56
CA PRO A 20 14.20 -10.50 -52.56
C PRO A 20 14.61 -11.94 -52.25
N ALA A 21 14.78 -12.71 -53.33
CA ALA A 21 15.17 -14.12 -53.31
C ALA A 21 16.64 -14.29 -52.88
N SER A 22 16.96 -14.05 -51.61
CA SER A 22 18.13 -14.62 -50.96
C SER A 22 17.66 -15.80 -50.12
N TRP A 23 17.66 -16.98 -50.74
CA TRP A 23 17.53 -18.27 -50.07
C TRP A 23 18.77 -18.50 -49.19
N ALA A 24 18.86 -17.75 -48.11
CA ALA A 24 19.70 -18.10 -46.98
C ALA A 24 19.02 -19.29 -46.31
N TYR A 25 19.66 -20.46 -46.37
CA TYR A 25 19.33 -21.58 -45.50
C TYR A 25 19.15 -21.05 -44.08
N PRO A 26 18.05 -21.39 -43.37
CA PRO A 26 17.87 -20.92 -42.02
C PRO A 26 19.10 -21.32 -41.20
N PRO A 27 19.62 -20.42 -40.35
CA PRO A 27 20.74 -20.72 -39.48
C PRO A 27 20.41 -21.96 -38.68
N THR A 28 21.42 -22.75 -38.34
CA THR A 28 21.35 -23.92 -37.46
C THR A 28 20.89 -23.50 -36.06
N ASP A 29 19.62 -23.14 -35.95
CA ASP A 29 18.98 -22.75 -34.71
C ASP A 29 18.66 -24.03 -33.96
N SER A 30 19.31 -24.22 -32.82
CA SER A 30 19.17 -25.41 -31.99
C SER A 30 17.71 -25.66 -31.60
N GLY A 31 16.88 -24.60 -31.57
CA GLY A 31 15.44 -24.69 -31.34
C GLY A 31 14.69 -25.51 -32.40
N TRP A 32 15.08 -25.42 -33.68
CA TRP A 32 14.41 -26.17 -34.75
C TRP A 32 14.76 -27.67 -34.69
N LEU A 33 16.01 -28.01 -34.41
CA LEU A 33 16.41 -29.40 -34.18
C LEU A 33 15.70 -30.00 -32.97
N HIS A 34 15.51 -29.22 -31.90
CA HIS A 34 14.75 -29.65 -30.72
C HIS A 34 13.25 -29.83 -31.02
N ALA A 35 12.66 -28.94 -31.82
CA ALA A 35 11.27 -29.05 -32.29
C ALA A 35 11.08 -30.27 -33.20
N LEU A 36 12.00 -30.53 -34.12
CA LEU A 36 11.98 -31.69 -35.01
C LEU A 36 12.21 -33.00 -34.25
N ALA A 37 13.10 -33.00 -33.25
CA ALA A 37 13.32 -34.14 -32.36
C ALA A 37 12.07 -34.44 -31.51
N ASN A 38 11.41 -33.41 -30.97
CA ASN A 38 10.12 -33.55 -30.29
C ASN A 38 9.04 -34.07 -31.25
N GLN A 39 8.98 -33.57 -32.49
CA GLN A 39 8.03 -34.03 -33.49
C GLN A 39 8.24 -35.52 -33.83
N ARG A 40 9.50 -35.96 -33.99
CA ARG A 40 9.84 -37.38 -34.21
C ARG A 40 9.56 -38.25 -32.99
N ARG A 41 9.80 -37.75 -31.78
CA ARG A 41 9.50 -38.45 -30.53
C ARG A 41 8.00 -38.62 -30.31
N CYS A 42 7.20 -37.60 -30.62
CA CYS A 42 5.74 -37.70 -30.64
C CYS A 42 5.25 -38.67 -31.70
N ARG A 43 5.89 -38.74 -32.87
CA ARG A 43 5.48 -39.64 -33.96
C ARG A 43 5.61 -41.13 -33.59
N HIS A 44 6.58 -41.49 -32.76
CA HIS A 44 6.74 -42.87 -32.26
C HIS A 44 5.74 -43.23 -31.13
N GLN A 45 5.10 -42.26 -30.48
CA GLN A 45 4.12 -42.52 -29.41
C GLN A 45 2.71 -42.84 -29.90
N TRP A 46 2.43 -42.66 -31.19
CA TRP A 46 1.09 -42.86 -31.77
C TRP A 46 0.99 -44.07 -32.70
N LEU A 47 2.05 -44.85 -32.89
CA LEU A 47 1.85 -46.23 -33.31
C LEU A 47 1.32 -46.92 -32.06
N PRO A 48 0.05 -47.39 -32.05
CA PRO A 48 -0.39 -48.30 -31.01
C PRO A 48 0.67 -49.38 -30.95
N ASP A 49 1.16 -49.73 -29.75
CA ASP A 49 2.02 -50.89 -29.61
C ASP A 49 1.32 -51.99 -30.41
N GLU A 50 1.95 -52.43 -31.51
CA GLU A 50 1.45 -53.56 -32.26
C GLU A 50 1.62 -54.71 -31.28
N ASP A 51 0.59 -54.91 -30.47
CA ASP A 51 0.44 -56.10 -29.65
C ASP A 51 0.59 -57.21 -30.66
N ASP A 52 1.68 -57.97 -30.55
CA ASP A 52 2.00 -59.14 -31.37
C ASP A 52 0.95 -60.25 -31.09
N GLY A 53 -0.33 -59.91 -31.16
CA GLY A 53 -1.50 -60.75 -31.00
C GLY A 53 -1.54 -61.87 -32.03
N SER A 54 -0.62 -61.86 -32.99
CA SER A 54 -0.39 -62.96 -33.91
C SER A 54 -0.27 -64.29 -33.19
N LYS A 55 0.43 -64.42 -32.06
CA LYS A 55 0.60 -65.75 -31.44
C LYS A 55 -0.61 -66.22 -30.62
N GLU A 56 -1.26 -65.33 -29.89
CA GLU A 56 -2.42 -65.66 -29.04
C GLU A 56 -3.71 -65.84 -29.85
N GLU A 57 -3.84 -65.18 -31.01
CA GLU A 57 -5.03 -65.27 -31.87
C GLU A 57 -5.09 -66.60 -32.65
N TRP A 58 -3.95 -67.15 -33.08
CA TRP A 58 -3.89 -68.48 -33.69
C TRP A 58 -4.26 -69.60 -32.70
N GLU A 59 -3.84 -69.51 -31.44
CA GLU A 59 -4.23 -70.46 -30.39
C GLU A 59 -5.71 -70.35 -30.03
N TYR A 60 -6.28 -69.13 -30.06
CA TYR A 60 -7.69 -68.90 -29.80
C TYR A 60 -8.56 -69.71 -30.79
N ASN A 61 -8.25 -69.69 -32.09
CA ASN A 61 -9.07 -70.33 -33.13
C ASN A 61 -9.09 -71.87 -33.12
N GLN A 62 -8.23 -72.54 -32.33
CA GLN A 62 -8.22 -74.01 -32.22
C GLN A 62 -8.99 -74.55 -31.01
N LEU A 63 -9.51 -73.66 -30.16
CA LEU A 63 -10.18 -74.03 -28.91
C LEU A 63 -11.62 -74.50 -29.13
N ARG A 64 -12.12 -75.33 -28.22
CA ARG A 64 -13.55 -75.71 -28.20
C ARG A 64 -14.39 -74.50 -27.77
N PRO A 65 -15.67 -74.40 -28.18
CA PRO A 65 -16.55 -73.28 -27.80
C PRO A 65 -16.62 -72.98 -26.29
N GLN A 66 -16.50 -74.01 -25.44
CA GLN A 66 -16.49 -73.85 -23.99
C GLN A 66 -15.19 -73.20 -23.47
N GLU A 67 -14.05 -73.49 -24.09
CA GLU A 67 -12.74 -72.94 -23.73
C GLU A 67 -12.64 -71.47 -24.14
N HIS A 68 -13.22 -71.11 -25.30
CA HIS A 68 -13.40 -69.71 -25.71
C HIS A 68 -14.15 -68.90 -24.66
N LEU A 69 -15.30 -69.41 -24.20
CA LEU A 69 -16.12 -68.71 -23.21
C LEU A 69 -15.34 -68.46 -21.90
N TYR A 70 -14.52 -69.42 -21.47
CA TYR A 70 -13.68 -69.28 -20.29
C TYR A 70 -12.56 -68.24 -20.49
N LEU A 71 -11.85 -68.27 -21.61
CA LEU A 71 -10.82 -67.29 -21.92
C LEU A 71 -11.38 -65.88 -22.07
N ASP A 72 -12.54 -65.73 -22.71
CA ASP A 72 -13.25 -64.45 -22.80
C ASP A 72 -13.63 -63.92 -21.42
N ALA A 73 -14.19 -64.78 -20.56
CA ALA A 73 -14.51 -64.41 -19.18
C ALA A 73 -13.26 -63.99 -18.40
N ARG A 74 -12.11 -64.66 -18.61
CA ARG A 74 -10.82 -64.30 -17.99
C ARG A 74 -10.27 -62.98 -18.53
N LYS A 75 -10.25 -62.77 -19.85
CA LYS A 75 -9.84 -61.51 -20.49
C LYS A 75 -10.69 -60.34 -19.99
N ARG A 76 -12.01 -60.51 -19.93
CA ARG A 76 -12.94 -59.51 -19.35
C ARG A 76 -12.62 -59.19 -17.89
N LYS A 77 -12.30 -60.19 -17.06
CA LYS A 77 -11.88 -59.94 -15.68
C LYS A 77 -10.57 -59.15 -15.58
N VAL A 78 -9.61 -59.44 -16.46
CA VAL A 78 -8.33 -58.72 -16.50
C VAL A 78 -8.53 -57.27 -16.96
N THR A 79 -9.31 -57.04 -18.02
CA THR A 79 -9.60 -55.69 -18.52
C THR A 79 -10.39 -54.87 -17.50
N LEU A 80 -11.37 -55.46 -16.81
CA LEU A 80 -12.08 -54.80 -15.72
C LEU A 80 -11.12 -54.40 -14.59
N LYS A 81 -10.26 -55.30 -14.12
CA LYS A 81 -9.26 -54.98 -13.08
C LYS A 81 -8.28 -53.88 -13.52
N ARG A 82 -7.86 -53.88 -14.78
CA ARG A 82 -7.01 -52.82 -15.34
C ARG A 82 -7.74 -51.48 -15.34
N LYS A 83 -8.98 -51.46 -15.83
CA LYS A 83 -9.84 -50.27 -15.83
C LYS A 83 -10.08 -49.73 -14.43
N GLU A 84 -10.35 -50.58 -13.44
CA GLU A 84 -10.51 -50.18 -12.03
C GLU A 84 -9.24 -49.52 -11.46
N ARG A 85 -8.06 -50.06 -11.80
CA ARG A 85 -6.78 -49.46 -11.39
C ARG A 85 -6.54 -48.11 -12.06
N GLU A 86 -6.81 -48.01 -13.36
CA GLU A 86 -6.70 -46.77 -14.12
C GLU A 86 -7.66 -45.71 -13.57
N GLU A 87 -8.92 -46.07 -13.28
CA GLU A 87 -9.89 -45.18 -12.64
C GLU A 87 -9.45 -44.76 -11.24
N HIS A 88 -8.90 -45.66 -10.43
CA HIS A 88 -8.39 -45.34 -9.10
C HIS A 88 -7.23 -44.33 -9.17
N VAL A 89 -6.26 -44.59 -10.04
CA VAL A 89 -5.12 -43.66 -10.25
C VAL A 89 -5.62 -42.32 -10.79
N ALA A 90 -6.58 -42.31 -11.71
CA ALA A 90 -7.17 -41.08 -12.22
C ALA A 90 -7.90 -40.28 -11.14
N ARG A 91 -8.66 -40.94 -10.26
CA ARG A 91 -9.30 -40.30 -9.10
C ARG A 91 -8.28 -39.72 -8.13
N GLU A 92 -7.22 -40.47 -7.83
CA GLU A 92 -6.15 -40.00 -6.95
C GLU A 92 -5.41 -38.79 -7.55
N GLN A 93 -5.08 -38.83 -8.84
CA GLN A 93 -4.47 -37.69 -9.53
C GLN A 93 -5.39 -36.47 -9.56
N ALA A 94 -6.69 -36.66 -9.79
CA ALA A 94 -7.68 -35.59 -9.74
C ALA A 94 -7.79 -34.99 -8.33
N ALA A 95 -7.81 -35.83 -7.29
CA ALA A 95 -7.83 -35.38 -5.90
C ALA A 95 -6.57 -34.56 -5.55
N ARG A 96 -5.38 -35.03 -5.96
CA ARG A 96 -4.12 -34.28 -5.76
C ARG A 96 -4.12 -32.93 -6.49
N ARG A 97 -4.64 -32.87 -7.71
CA ARG A 97 -4.77 -31.60 -8.46
C ARG A 97 -5.69 -30.62 -7.75
N ASN A 98 -6.85 -31.09 -7.27
CA ASN A 98 -7.78 -30.25 -6.53
C ASN A 98 -7.16 -29.75 -5.22
N GLN A 99 -6.45 -30.62 -4.49
CA GLN A 99 -5.73 -30.23 -3.27
C GLN A 99 -4.70 -29.13 -3.55
N VAL A 100 -3.88 -29.26 -4.59
CA VAL A 100 -2.90 -28.23 -4.97
C VAL A 100 -3.56 -26.90 -5.34
N LEU A 101 -4.72 -26.93 -6.01
CA LEU A 101 -5.47 -25.72 -6.34
C LEU A 101 -6.03 -25.04 -5.09
N GLU A 102 -6.56 -25.81 -4.13
CA GLU A 102 -7.04 -25.28 -2.85
C GLU A 102 -5.90 -24.67 -2.04
N GLU A 103 -4.76 -25.35 -1.93
CA GLU A 103 -3.56 -24.85 -1.26
C GLU A 103 -3.06 -23.55 -1.90
N HIS A 104 -3.00 -23.49 -3.23
CA HIS A 104 -2.59 -22.29 -3.95
C HIS A 104 -3.55 -21.11 -3.74
N MET A 105 -4.86 -21.35 -3.76
CA MET A 105 -5.85 -20.30 -3.48
C MET A 105 -5.74 -19.77 -2.05
N MET A 106 -5.50 -20.64 -1.07
CA MET A 106 -5.30 -20.24 0.32
C MET A 106 -4.02 -19.40 0.51
N CYS A 107 -2.90 -19.81 -0.09
CA CYS A 107 -1.67 -19.03 -0.05
C CYS A 107 -1.85 -17.64 -0.68
N GLN A 108 -2.51 -17.54 -1.83
CA GLN A 108 -2.80 -16.25 -2.47
C GLN A 108 -3.73 -15.36 -1.63
N GLY A 109 -4.72 -15.95 -0.96
CA GLY A 109 -5.63 -15.21 -0.07
C GLY A 109 -4.89 -14.54 1.08
N LEU A 110 -3.98 -15.28 1.73
CA LEU A 110 -3.18 -14.76 2.85
C LEU A 110 -2.23 -13.64 2.43
N GLU A 111 -1.52 -13.79 1.30
CA GLU A 111 -0.65 -12.74 0.77
C GLU A 111 -1.42 -11.46 0.43
N CYS A 112 -2.63 -11.60 -0.09
CA CYS A 112 -3.51 -10.47 -0.39
C CYS A 112 -3.95 -9.73 0.88
N GLU A 113 -4.29 -10.47 1.95
CA GLU A 113 -4.67 -9.88 3.25
C GLU A 113 -3.52 -9.13 3.92
N GLU A 114 -2.30 -9.68 3.90
CA GLU A 114 -1.11 -9.02 4.44
C GLU A 114 -0.80 -7.71 3.72
N LEU A 115 -0.85 -7.71 2.38
CA LEU A 115 -0.65 -6.50 1.57
C LEU A 115 -1.71 -5.43 1.86
N HIS A 116 -2.98 -5.84 2.00
CA HIS A 116 -4.05 -4.91 2.37
C HIS A 116 -3.87 -4.32 3.76
N HIS A 117 -3.44 -5.13 4.74
CA HIS A 117 -3.17 -4.66 6.09
C HIS A 117 -2.00 -3.68 6.14
N GLU A 118 -0.91 -3.96 5.41
CA GLU A 118 0.24 -3.06 5.29
C GLU A 118 -0.18 -1.74 4.63
N ALA A 119 -0.89 -1.80 3.50
CA ALA A 119 -1.37 -0.63 2.79
C ALA A 119 -2.29 0.23 3.68
N ALA A 120 -3.23 -0.39 4.40
CA ALA A 120 -4.11 0.29 5.33
C ALA A 120 -3.31 0.99 6.45
N SER A 121 -2.31 0.32 7.01
CA SER A 121 -1.45 0.88 8.06
C SER A 121 -0.67 2.11 7.56
N ARG A 122 -0.15 2.05 6.33
CA ARG A 122 0.55 3.19 5.70
C ARG A 122 -0.38 4.38 5.49
N ILE A 123 -1.59 4.16 4.98
CA ILE A 123 -2.59 5.22 4.76
C ILE A 123 -2.99 5.85 6.10
N GLN A 124 -3.28 5.05 7.11
CA GLN A 124 -3.64 5.54 8.45
C GLN A 124 -2.52 6.37 9.06
N HIS A 125 -1.26 5.94 8.93
CA HIS A 125 -0.10 6.68 9.41
C HIS A 125 0.02 8.06 8.74
N GLN A 126 -0.10 8.11 7.41
CA GLN A 126 -0.06 9.37 6.66
C GLN A 126 -1.21 10.31 7.05
N TYR A 127 -2.42 9.77 7.22
CA TYR A 127 -3.57 10.55 7.68
C TYR A 127 -3.33 11.17 9.07
N ARG A 128 -2.73 10.42 9.99
CA ARG A 128 -2.37 10.92 11.33
C ARG A 128 -1.36 12.08 11.25
N ILE A 129 -0.30 11.94 10.46
CA ILE A 129 0.68 13.01 10.21
C ILE A 129 0.01 14.25 9.63
N HIS A 130 -0.81 14.07 8.59
CA HIS A 130 -1.52 15.17 7.93
C HIS A 130 -2.44 15.91 8.90
N ARG A 131 -3.19 15.17 9.74
CA ARG A 131 -4.04 15.75 10.78
C ARG A 131 -3.24 16.57 11.79
N SER A 132 -2.08 16.08 12.23
CA SER A 132 -1.19 16.84 13.13
C SER A 132 -0.70 18.14 12.50
N LEU A 133 -0.24 18.11 11.24
CA LEU A 133 0.18 19.31 10.52
C LEU A 133 -0.96 20.31 10.34
N HIS A 134 -2.15 19.84 9.99
CA HIS A 134 -3.33 20.69 9.87
C HIS A 134 -3.70 21.36 11.21
N SER A 135 -3.54 20.62 12.31
CA SER A 135 -3.81 21.13 13.66
C SER A 135 -2.81 22.23 14.03
N ILE A 136 -1.53 22.06 13.70
CA ILE A 136 -0.50 23.10 13.87
C ILE A 136 -0.85 24.36 13.07
N HIS A 137 -1.21 24.23 11.79
CA HIS A 137 -1.60 25.39 10.99
C HIS A 137 -2.84 26.13 11.52
N SER A 138 -3.81 25.39 12.06
CA SER A 138 -4.97 25.98 12.72
C SER A 138 -4.56 26.76 13.98
N LEU A 139 -3.64 26.23 14.78
CA LEU A 139 -3.10 26.89 15.97
C LEU A 139 -2.27 28.13 15.61
N GLU A 140 -1.44 28.07 14.57
CA GLU A 140 -0.70 29.21 14.02
C GLU A 140 -1.66 30.34 13.62
N SER A 141 -2.74 30.00 12.92
CA SER A 141 -3.77 30.97 12.51
C SER A 141 -4.46 31.62 13.71
N GLN A 142 -4.76 30.84 14.76
CA GLN A 142 -5.31 31.35 16.02
C GLN A 142 -4.32 32.28 16.73
N PHE A 143 -3.05 31.91 16.79
CA PHE A 143 -1.98 32.72 17.35
C PHE A 143 -1.84 34.06 16.62
N GLN A 144 -1.81 34.06 15.29
CA GLN A 144 -1.75 35.29 14.49
C GLN A 144 -2.97 36.18 14.70
N THR A 145 -4.16 35.58 14.81
CA THR A 145 -5.40 36.32 15.11
C THR A 145 -5.36 36.94 16.51
N LEU A 146 -4.90 36.19 17.51
CA LEU A 146 -4.74 36.65 18.89
C LEU A 146 -3.74 37.82 18.96
N LYS A 147 -2.61 37.70 18.25
CA LYS A 147 -1.57 38.73 18.16
C LYS A 147 -2.09 40.02 17.50
N LYS A 148 -2.82 39.91 16.38
CA LYS A 148 -3.40 41.06 15.66
C LYS A 148 -4.47 41.79 16.45
N ARG A 149 -5.27 41.06 17.24
CA ARG A 149 -6.38 41.62 18.03
C ARG A 149 -5.91 42.30 19.31
N PHE A 150 -4.73 41.92 19.81
CA PHE A 150 -4.23 42.41 21.07
C PHE A 150 -3.78 43.87 20.96
N VAL A 151 -4.30 44.72 21.84
CA VAL A 151 -3.92 46.13 21.97
C VAL A 151 -3.26 46.31 23.33
N PHE A 152 -2.03 46.81 23.32
CA PHE A 152 -1.25 46.98 24.53
C PHE A 152 -1.77 48.20 25.34
N PRO A 153 -2.00 48.08 26.66
CA PRO A 153 -2.48 49.19 27.46
C PRO A 153 -1.40 50.26 27.66
N SER A 154 -1.82 51.53 27.81
CA SER A 154 -0.92 52.66 28.02
C SER A 154 -0.30 52.73 29.43
N SER A 155 -0.85 51.99 30.38
CA SER A 155 -0.36 51.91 31.76
C SER A 155 -0.67 50.53 32.33
N ILE A 156 0.27 49.97 33.07
CA ILE A 156 0.15 48.66 33.71
C ILE A 156 0.23 48.82 35.23
N ASP A 157 -0.62 48.08 35.94
CA ASP A 157 -0.69 48.08 37.39
C ASP A 157 0.11 46.87 37.94
N PHE A 158 1.03 47.09 38.88
CA PHE A 158 1.81 46.03 39.54
C PHE A 158 1.45 45.92 41.01
N GLN A 159 1.44 44.69 41.52
CA GLN A 159 1.37 44.39 42.94
C GLN A 159 2.79 44.15 43.44
N SER A 160 3.21 44.93 44.45
CA SER A 160 4.52 44.75 45.09
C SER A 160 4.37 43.87 46.32
N SER A 161 5.23 42.86 46.47
CA SER A 161 5.32 42.07 47.71
C SER A 161 5.59 42.91 48.96
N SER A 162 6.22 44.08 48.80
CA SER A 162 6.50 45.01 49.89
C SER A 162 5.27 45.75 50.42
N CYS A 163 4.20 45.84 49.63
CA CYS A 163 2.97 46.55 49.99
C CYS A 163 1.77 45.80 49.41
N PRO A 164 1.16 44.85 50.15
CA PRO A 164 0.15 43.93 49.62
C PRO A 164 -1.11 44.63 49.08
N ASP A 165 -1.48 45.78 49.66
CA ASP A 165 -2.58 46.65 49.21
C ASP A 165 -2.14 47.75 48.22
N GLY A 166 -0.83 47.89 47.99
CA GLY A 166 -0.27 48.92 47.12
C GLY A 166 -0.25 48.49 45.66
N VAL A 167 -1.06 49.14 44.83
CA VAL A 167 -0.99 49.01 43.37
C VAL A 167 -0.07 50.09 42.81
N LEU A 168 1.07 49.68 42.26
CA LEU A 168 2.01 50.56 41.58
C LEU A 168 1.59 50.73 40.11
N MET A 169 1.13 51.92 39.73
CA MET A 169 0.78 52.21 38.34
C MET A 169 2.02 52.69 37.58
N VAL A 170 2.40 51.97 36.53
CA VAL A 170 3.54 52.30 35.69
C VAL A 170 3.04 52.72 34.31
N PRO A 171 3.19 54.00 33.92
CA PRO A 171 2.85 54.47 32.58
C PRO A 171 3.87 53.94 31.57
N ILE A 172 3.37 53.38 30.47
CA ILE A 172 4.20 52.77 29.43
C ILE A 172 4.43 53.81 28.35
N LYS A 173 5.68 54.28 28.29
CA LYS A 173 6.13 55.09 27.16
C LYS A 173 6.43 54.12 26.03
N HIS A 174 5.70 54.22 24.92
CA HIS A 174 6.01 53.51 23.68
C HIS A 174 7.28 54.11 23.08
N SER A 175 8.43 53.83 23.69
CA SER A 175 9.72 54.17 23.14
C SER A 175 9.96 53.25 21.95
N SER A 176 9.73 53.74 20.74
CA SER A 176 9.92 53.04 19.47
C SER A 176 11.39 52.72 19.14
N SER A 177 12.30 52.84 20.12
CA SER A 177 13.74 52.65 19.93
C SER A 177 14.16 51.37 20.63
N GLY A 178 14.43 50.33 19.84
CA GLY A 178 14.90 49.02 20.26
C GLY A 178 16.33 49.02 20.80
N THR A 179 16.61 49.84 21.81
CA THR A 179 17.84 49.73 22.58
C THR A 179 17.61 48.60 23.59
N GLN A 180 18.16 47.42 23.29
CA GLN A 180 18.21 46.28 24.21
C GLN A 180 18.95 46.72 25.47
N ASN A 181 18.21 47.18 26.48
CA ASN A 181 18.77 47.39 27.80
C ASN A 181 19.09 46.01 28.38
N ASP A 182 20.39 45.79 28.57
CA ASP A 182 20.99 44.63 29.22
C ASP A 182 20.53 44.59 30.69
N MET A 183 19.36 44.00 30.93
CA MET A 183 18.75 43.88 32.25
C MET A 183 19.35 42.68 32.99
N SER A 184 20.58 42.83 33.46
CA SER A 184 21.10 42.06 34.60
C SER A 184 20.37 42.52 35.86
N SER A 185 19.14 42.03 36.08
CA SER A 185 18.38 42.32 37.30
C SER A 185 18.58 41.19 38.31
N ASP A 186 19.67 41.28 39.09
CA ASP A 186 19.92 40.49 40.31
C ASP A 186 19.01 40.96 41.49
N GLY A 187 17.88 41.60 41.19
CA GLY A 187 16.97 42.14 42.18
C GLY A 187 15.73 41.25 42.33
N ASP A 188 15.66 40.53 43.44
CA ASP A 188 14.57 39.68 43.95
C ASP A 188 13.26 40.46 44.23
N LEU A 189 12.86 41.35 43.33
CA LEU A 189 11.61 42.10 43.43
C LEU A 189 10.50 41.28 42.76
N ASP A 190 9.86 40.44 43.58
CA ASP A 190 8.58 39.77 43.28
C ASP A 190 7.47 40.80 42.99
N THR A 191 7.54 41.39 41.80
CA THR A 191 6.53 42.29 41.27
C THR A 191 5.63 41.49 40.35
N ARG A 192 4.41 41.23 40.80
CA ARG A 192 3.41 40.49 40.02
C ARG A 192 2.46 41.46 39.34
N LEU A 193 2.01 41.14 38.14
CA LEU A 193 0.96 41.90 37.46
C LEU A 193 -0.32 41.88 38.30
N ALA A 194 -0.83 43.05 38.69
CA ALA A 194 -2.02 43.13 39.54
C ALA A 194 -3.28 42.67 38.76
N TYR A 195 -4.23 42.02 39.44
CA TYR A 195 -5.53 41.65 38.87
C TYR A 195 -6.51 42.83 38.93
N THR A 196 -6.19 43.92 38.23
CA THR A 196 -7.08 45.09 38.09
C THR A 196 -7.90 45.01 36.80
N ALA A 197 -9.02 45.74 36.73
CA ALA A 197 -9.84 45.82 35.52
C ALA A 197 -9.05 46.32 34.28
N ARG A 198 -8.01 47.13 34.50
CA ARG A 198 -7.14 47.67 33.44
C ARG A 198 -6.19 46.60 32.88
N ASN A 199 -5.65 45.74 33.75
CA ASN A 199 -4.78 44.63 33.36
C ASN A 199 -5.54 43.40 32.87
N HIS A 200 -6.88 43.37 32.99
CA HIS A 200 -7.68 42.21 32.61
C HIS A 200 -7.40 41.75 31.17
N ALA A 201 -7.26 42.68 30.21
CA ALA A 201 -6.96 42.34 28.82
C ALA A 201 -5.58 41.65 28.65
N LEU A 202 -4.61 42.00 29.50
CA LEU A 202 -3.29 41.35 29.51
C LEU A 202 -3.38 39.93 30.05
N HIS A 203 -4.03 39.74 31.21
CA HIS A 203 -4.24 38.42 31.80
C HIS A 203 -4.96 37.49 30.82
N VAL A 204 -6.05 37.96 30.20
CA VAL A 204 -6.79 37.18 29.18
C VAL A 204 -5.91 36.83 27.98
N HIS A 205 -5.05 37.75 27.53
CA HIS A 205 -4.13 37.49 26.43
C HIS A 205 -3.08 36.44 26.81
N MET A 206 -2.49 36.55 28.01
CA MET A 206 -1.52 35.58 28.54
C MET A 206 -2.14 34.19 28.69
N ASP A 207 -3.31 34.08 29.34
CA ASP A 207 -4.03 32.82 29.50
C ASP A 207 -4.38 32.19 28.13
N SER A 208 -4.77 33.03 27.16
CA SER A 208 -5.06 32.56 25.80
C SER A 208 -3.80 32.06 25.09
N MET A 209 -2.65 32.71 25.34
CA MET A 209 -1.36 32.31 24.79
C MET A 209 -0.91 30.97 25.38
N ASP A 210 -0.94 30.84 26.71
CA ASP A 210 -0.58 29.61 27.42
C ASP A 210 -1.47 28.45 26.96
N LYS A 211 -2.77 28.70 26.81
CA LYS A 211 -3.71 27.70 26.26
C LYS A 211 -3.35 27.27 24.83
N LEU A 212 -2.87 28.17 23.98
CA LEU A 212 -2.42 27.82 22.62
C LEU A 212 -1.12 27.01 22.66
N LEU A 213 -0.17 27.38 23.52
CA LEU A 213 1.08 26.65 23.71
C LEU A 213 0.83 25.24 24.24
N MET A 214 -0.02 25.09 25.27
CA MET A 214 -0.43 23.78 25.78
C MET A 214 -1.08 22.91 24.69
N LYS A 215 -1.91 23.49 23.83
CA LYS A 215 -2.51 22.77 22.69
C LYS A 215 -1.44 22.36 21.66
N LEU A 216 -0.46 23.22 21.40
CA LEU A 216 0.62 22.96 20.48
C LEU A 216 1.51 21.81 20.98
N ASP A 217 1.81 21.78 22.28
CA ASP A 217 2.56 20.69 22.92
C ASP A 217 1.79 19.36 22.87
N GLY A 218 0.47 19.41 23.00
CA GLY A 218 -0.42 18.26 22.87
C GLY A 218 -0.53 17.66 21.47
N VAL A 219 0.01 18.30 20.42
CA VAL A 219 -0.01 17.73 19.06
C VAL A 219 1.02 16.60 18.95
N GLU A 220 0.53 15.40 18.67
CA GLU A 220 1.35 14.20 18.47
C GLU A 220 2.14 14.27 17.15
N SER A 221 3.42 13.90 17.21
CA SER A 221 4.30 13.93 16.04
C SER A 221 4.26 12.67 15.18
N TRP A 222 3.78 11.55 15.72
CA TRP A 222 3.79 10.24 15.04
C TRP A 222 5.16 9.86 14.45
N GLY A 223 6.26 10.31 15.07
CA GLY A 223 7.62 10.07 14.58
C GLY A 223 8.05 10.97 13.41
N ASN A 224 7.17 11.80 12.85
CA ASN A 224 7.49 12.69 11.75
C ASN A 224 8.36 13.89 12.21
N GLU A 225 9.51 14.09 11.58
CA GLU A 225 10.43 15.20 11.93
C GLU A 225 9.86 16.56 11.53
N GLY A 226 9.11 16.65 10.42
CA GLY A 226 8.47 17.88 9.97
C GLY A 226 7.47 18.42 11.01
N VAL A 227 6.67 17.54 11.62
CA VAL A 227 5.76 17.91 12.72
C VAL A 227 6.54 18.42 13.93
N ARG A 228 7.63 17.72 14.32
CA ARG A 228 8.48 18.13 15.45
C ARG A 228 9.14 19.49 15.22
N LYS A 229 9.68 19.72 14.01
CA LYS A 229 10.31 20.98 13.64
C LYS A 229 9.32 22.14 13.70
N ARG A 230 8.14 21.99 13.08
CA ARG A 230 7.11 23.04 13.10
C ARG A 230 6.58 23.34 14.51
N ARG A 231 6.51 22.33 15.37
CA ARG A 231 6.12 22.54 16.78
C ARG A 231 7.11 23.42 17.55
N ARG A 232 8.41 23.30 17.25
CA ARG A 232 9.48 24.09 17.90
C ARG A 232 9.61 25.49 17.32
N GLU A 233 9.40 25.65 16.02
CA GLU A 233 9.60 26.92 15.31
C GLU A 233 8.37 27.26 14.45
N PRO A 234 7.26 27.74 15.06
CA PRO A 234 6.05 28.05 14.31
C PRO A 234 6.23 29.23 13.33
N GLN A 235 7.27 30.05 13.50
CA GLN A 235 7.32 31.39 12.92
C GLN A 235 8.31 31.57 11.75
N ARG A 236 9.13 30.57 11.40
CA ARG A 236 10.20 30.74 10.37
C ARG A 236 9.91 30.15 8.99
N CYS A 237 8.81 29.42 8.79
CA CYS A 237 8.56 28.72 7.51
C CYS A 237 7.93 29.58 6.39
N GLY A 238 8.06 30.90 6.41
CA GLY A 238 7.38 31.77 5.43
C GLY A 238 8.11 33.06 5.05
N GLU A 239 9.43 33.16 5.22
CA GLU A 239 10.21 34.34 4.81
C GLU A 239 11.04 34.14 3.52
N ASP A 240 10.83 33.05 2.76
CA ASP A 240 11.62 32.72 1.55
C ASP A 240 10.87 32.85 0.20
N ASP A 241 9.82 33.68 0.09
CA ASP A 241 9.14 33.99 -1.20
C ASP A 241 9.34 35.46 -1.64
#